data_AF-A0A957C4J7-F1
#
_entry.id   AF-A0A957C4J7-F1
#
_cell.length_a   1.000
_cell.length_b   1.000
_cell.length_c   1.000
_cell.angle_alpha   90.00
_cell.angle_beta   90.00
_cell.angle_gamma   90.00
#
_symmetry.space_group_name_H-M   'P 1'
#
loop_
_entity.id
_entity.type
_entity.pdbx_description
1 polymer ?
#
loop_
_entity_poly.entity_id
_entity_poly.type
_entity_poly.pdbx_seq_one_letter_code
_entity_poly.pdbx_strand_id
1 'polypeptide(L)'
;MAEAIAETKLVQEYESIRRREYELITDLLTVLPRIDHVGEQRIAQVRDAMFHADHPFLMVLVGPFSSGKSSLINALLGAPDFLEIGPVPTTDRISILRYGDEPQNMTTPGEVDTVFYPASLLRKVSLVDTPGLESVFKEH
;
A
#
# COMPACT_ATOMS: atom_id res chain seq x y z
N MET A 1 -28.89 -0.43 -2.38
CA MET A 1 -28.78 0.98 -2.80
C MET A 1 -28.22 1.87 -1.69
N ALA A 2 -28.76 1.81 -0.45
CA ALA A 2 -28.20 2.56 0.69
C ALA A 2 -26.75 2.17 1.04
N GLU A 3 -26.39 0.90 0.89
CA GLU A 3 -25.04 0.36 1.16
C GLU A 3 -23.98 0.91 0.20
N ALA A 4 -24.23 0.89 -1.12
CA ALA A 4 -23.34 1.47 -2.12
C ALA A 4 -23.18 3.00 -1.98
N ILE A 5 -24.21 3.69 -1.47
CA ILE A 5 -24.15 5.13 -1.16
C ILE A 5 -23.27 5.39 0.08
N ALA A 6 -23.38 4.54 1.11
CA ALA A 6 -22.53 4.62 2.30
C ALA A 6 -21.05 4.30 1.97
N GLU A 7 -20.81 3.32 1.11
CA GLU A 7 -19.49 2.93 0.63
C GLU A 7 -18.81 4.07 -0.15
N THR A 8 -19.57 4.75 -1.02
CA THR A 8 -19.11 5.95 -1.73
C THR A 8 -18.80 7.10 -0.77
N LYS A 9 -19.60 7.26 0.29
CA LYS A 9 -19.41 8.31 1.29
C LYS A 9 -18.13 8.12 2.11
N LEU A 10 -17.85 6.89 2.55
CA LEU A 10 -16.61 6.57 3.29
C LEU A 10 -15.36 6.84 2.46
N VAL A 11 -15.37 6.46 1.18
CA VAL A 11 -14.27 6.76 0.25
C VAL A 11 -14.09 8.27 0.09
N GLN A 12 -15.17 9.03 -0.06
CA GLN A 12 -15.07 10.49 -0.18
C GLN A 12 -14.58 11.17 1.11
N GLU A 13 -15.03 10.71 2.28
CA GLU A 13 -14.55 11.20 3.57
C GLU A 13 -13.05 10.89 3.74
N TYR A 14 -12.62 9.67 3.40
CA TYR A 14 -11.20 9.29 3.43
C TYR A 14 -10.33 10.18 2.53
N GLU A 15 -10.75 10.39 1.28
CA GLU A 15 -10.06 11.26 0.32
C GLU A 15 -9.98 12.72 0.81
N SER A 16 -11.03 13.20 1.48
CA SER A 16 -11.04 14.55 2.05
C SER A 16 -10.05 14.71 3.20
N ILE A 17 -9.93 13.68 4.06
CA ILE A 17 -8.98 13.66 5.18
C ILE A 17 -7.54 13.60 4.65
N ARG A 18 -7.27 12.74 3.67
CA ARG A 18 -5.95 12.64 3.01
C ARG A 18 -5.52 13.94 2.36
N ARG A 19 -6.43 14.57 1.61
CA ARG A 19 -6.16 15.88 1.01
C ARG A 19 -5.83 16.91 2.08
N ARG A 20 -6.60 16.93 3.17
CA ARG A 20 -6.37 17.88 4.26
C ARG A 20 -5.04 17.67 4.96
N GLU A 21 -4.66 16.41 5.21
CA GLU A 21 -3.35 16.05 5.76
C GLU A 21 -2.21 16.54 4.84
N TYR A 22 -2.30 16.26 3.54
CA TYR A 22 -1.34 16.71 2.54
C TYR A 22 -1.18 18.24 2.53
N GLU A 23 -2.29 18.98 2.52
CA GLU A 23 -2.29 20.44 2.58
C GLU A 23 -1.60 20.96 3.85
N LEU A 24 -1.96 20.42 5.02
CA LEU A 24 -1.40 20.85 6.30
C LEU A 24 0.11 20.60 6.40
N ILE A 25 0.59 19.45 5.92
CA ILE A 25 2.02 19.13 5.93
C ILE A 25 2.78 20.02 4.94
N THR A 26 2.20 20.27 3.76
CA THR A 26 2.78 21.18 2.75
C THR A 26 2.88 22.62 3.27
N ASP A 27 1.83 23.10 3.94
CA ASP A 27 1.83 24.41 4.59
C ASP A 27 2.91 24.49 5.67
N LEU A 28 3.05 23.43 6.48
CA LEU A 28 4.07 23.35 7.51
C LEU A 28 5.49 23.37 6.93
N LEU A 29 5.74 22.68 5.82
CA LEU A 29 7.00 22.74 5.08
C LEU A 29 7.30 24.13 4.50
N THR A 30 6.27 24.93 4.25
CA THR A 30 6.40 26.31 3.76
C THR A 30 6.69 27.30 4.89
N VAL A 31 6.11 27.07 6.06
CA VAL A 31 6.20 27.98 7.22
C VAL A 31 7.44 27.69 8.07
N LEU A 32 7.75 26.43 8.37
CA LEU A 32 8.85 26.06 9.28
C LEU A 32 10.22 26.65 8.90
N PRO A 33 10.62 26.71 7.62
CA PRO A 33 11.90 27.33 7.23
C PRO A 33 11.98 28.84 7.51
N ARG A 34 10.85 29.50 7.77
CA ARG A 34 10.76 30.94 8.04
C ARG A 34 10.78 31.28 9.53
N ILE A 35 10.76 30.27 10.40
CA ILE A 35 10.78 30.45 11.86
C ILE A 35 12.22 30.28 12.35
N ASP A 36 12.71 31.30 13.06
CA ASP A 36 14.03 31.25 13.66
C ASP A 36 14.15 30.10 14.67
N HIS A 37 15.33 29.47 14.74
CA HIS A 37 15.65 28.36 15.65
C HIS A 37 14.91 27.03 15.41
N VAL A 38 14.21 26.85 14.28
CA VAL A 38 13.77 25.50 13.87
C VAL A 38 14.96 24.71 13.35
N GLY A 39 15.39 23.70 14.11
CA GLY A 39 16.48 22.82 13.70
C GLY A 39 16.11 21.96 12.48
N GLU A 40 17.10 21.67 11.63
CA GLU A 40 16.94 20.87 10.40
C GLU A 40 16.24 19.52 10.64
N GLN A 41 16.47 18.89 11.80
CA GLN A 41 15.84 17.63 12.17
C GLN A 41 14.31 17.71 12.18
N ARG A 42 13.71 18.82 12.62
CA ARG A 42 12.24 18.99 12.62
C ARG A 42 11.72 19.14 11.20
N ILE A 43 12.44 19.85 10.34
CA ILE A 43 12.08 19.98 8.92
C ILE A 43 12.17 18.62 8.23
N ALA A 44 13.19 17.81 8.55
CA ALA A 44 13.32 16.45 8.04
C ALA A 44 12.13 15.56 8.45
N GLN A 45 11.70 15.61 9.72
CA GLN A 45 10.52 14.87 10.19
C GLN A 45 9.24 15.23 9.42
N VAL A 46 9.05 16.51 9.07
CA VAL A 46 7.89 16.93 8.27
C VAL A 46 8.03 16.47 6.82
N ARG A 47 9.25 16.43 6.25
CA ARG A 47 9.46 15.83 4.92
C ARG A 47 9.17 14.32 4.93
N ASP A 48 9.55 13.61 5.99
CA ASP A 48 9.24 12.18 6.13
C ASP A 48 7.73 11.97 6.25
N ALA A 49 7.04 12.80 7.05
CA ALA A 49 5.58 12.77 7.15
C ALA A 49 4.92 13.06 5.79
N MET A 50 5.45 14.01 5.01
CA MET A 50 4.98 14.33 3.67
C MET A 50 5.14 13.14 2.72
N PHE A 51 6.29 12.48 2.77
CA PHE A 51 6.54 11.27 2.02
C PHE A 51 5.46 10.24 2.35
N HIS A 52 5.19 9.93 3.62
CA HIS A 52 4.16 8.99 4.03
C HIS A 52 2.71 9.42 3.69
N ALA A 53 2.41 10.71 3.75
CA ALA A 53 1.08 11.24 3.41
C ALA A 53 0.73 11.08 1.92
N ASP A 54 1.75 11.05 1.05
CA ASP A 54 1.59 10.83 -0.39
C ASP A 54 1.51 9.34 -0.78
N HIS A 55 1.62 8.41 0.19
CA HIS A 55 1.56 6.98 -0.12
C HIS A 55 0.12 6.48 -0.30
N PRO A 56 -0.13 5.60 -1.29
CA PRO A 56 -1.41 4.91 -1.47
C PRO A 56 -1.88 4.19 -0.20
N PHE A 57 -3.19 4.05 0.00
CA PHE A 57 -3.78 3.33 1.14
C PHE A 57 -3.31 1.86 1.16
N LEU A 58 -2.72 1.43 2.27
CA LEU A 58 -2.21 0.07 2.42
C LEU A 58 -3.34 -0.90 2.77
N MET A 59 -3.59 -1.88 1.92
CA MET A 59 -4.55 -2.95 2.14
C MET A 59 -3.82 -4.27 2.24
N VAL A 60 -3.91 -4.92 3.41
CA VAL A 60 -3.24 -6.20 3.69
C VAL A 60 -4.26 -7.32 3.68
N LEU A 61 -4.05 -8.33 2.84
CA LEU A 61 -4.91 -9.50 2.76
C LEU A 61 -4.33 -10.61 3.66
N VAL A 62 -5.07 -11.00 4.69
CA VAL A 62 -4.66 -12.02 5.67
C VAL A 62 -5.64 -13.19 5.65
N GLY A 63 -5.13 -14.41 5.71
CA GLY A 63 -5.95 -15.63 5.75
C GLY A 63 -5.13 -16.91 5.54
N PRO A 64 -5.73 -18.09 5.76
CA PRO A 64 -5.08 -19.40 5.60
C PRO A 64 -4.42 -19.60 4.22
N PHE A 65 -3.53 -20.59 4.10
CA PHE A 65 -2.94 -20.91 2.81
C PHE A 65 -4.03 -21.32 1.79
N SER A 66 -3.85 -20.97 0.52
CA SER A 66 -4.83 -21.25 -0.56
C SER A 66 -6.25 -20.71 -0.35
N SER A 67 -6.45 -19.71 0.52
CA SER A 67 -7.77 -19.10 0.75
C SER A 67 -8.25 -18.15 -0.36
N GLY A 68 -7.49 -18.03 -1.46
CA GLY A 68 -7.82 -17.16 -2.60
C GLY A 68 -7.39 -15.69 -2.48
N LYS A 69 -6.45 -15.35 -1.58
CA LYS A 69 -5.93 -13.97 -1.42
C LYS A 69 -5.33 -13.42 -2.72
N SER A 70 -4.38 -14.13 -3.31
CA SER A 70 -3.73 -13.75 -4.56
C SER A 70 -4.73 -13.71 -5.73
N SER A 71 -5.70 -14.62 -5.76
CA SER A 71 -6.79 -14.61 -6.74
C SER A 71 -7.70 -13.39 -6.60
N LEU A 72 -7.98 -12.95 -5.36
CA LEU A 72 -8.73 -11.72 -5.11
C LEU A 72 -7.94 -10.49 -5.56
N ILE A 73 -6.63 -10.45 -5.30
CA ILE A 73 -5.76 -9.37 -5.80
C ILE A 73 -5.78 -9.32 -7.33
N ASN A 74 -5.59 -10.46 -8.01
CA ASN A 74 -5.67 -10.56 -9.46
C ASN A 74 -7.02 -10.05 -10.01
N ALA A 75 -8.12 -10.42 -9.35
CA ALA A 75 -9.46 -9.94 -9.70
C ALA A 75 -9.63 -8.43 -9.49
N LEU A 76 -9.13 -7.88 -8.37
CA LEU A 76 -9.16 -6.43 -8.08
C LEU A 76 -8.34 -5.63 -9.09
N LEU A 77 -7.24 -6.19 -9.58
CA LEU A 77 -6.39 -5.57 -10.60
C LEU A 77 -6.95 -5.75 -12.02
N GLY A 78 -7.97 -6.58 -12.22
CA GLY A 78 -8.45 -6.95 -13.56
C GLY A 78 -7.43 -7.75 -14.37
N ALA A 79 -6.46 -8.38 -13.71
CA ALA A 79 -5.34 -9.10 -14.28
C ALA A 79 -5.32 -10.53 -13.71
N PRO A 80 -6.13 -11.46 -14.26
CA PRO A 80 -6.42 -12.76 -13.64
C PRO A 80 -5.19 -13.65 -13.41
N ASP A 81 -4.15 -13.49 -14.23
CA ASP A 81 -2.94 -14.32 -14.23
C ASP A 81 -1.70 -13.54 -13.74
N PHE A 82 -1.88 -12.47 -12.98
CA PHE A 82 -0.76 -11.60 -12.57
C PHE A 82 0.12 -12.23 -11.47
N LEU A 83 -0.47 -12.53 -10.31
CA LEU A 83 0.18 -13.33 -9.27
C LEU A 83 0.06 -14.81 -9.60
N GLU A 84 1.11 -15.60 -9.35
CA GLU A 84 1.07 -17.06 -9.50
C GLU A 84 0.01 -17.67 -8.57
N ILE A 85 -0.87 -18.51 -9.12
CA ILE A 85 -1.92 -19.22 -8.39
C ILE A 85 -1.61 -20.71 -8.42
N GLY A 86 -1.38 -21.35 -7.27
CA GLY A 86 -1.12 -22.80 -7.23
C GLY A 86 -1.07 -23.44 -5.84
N PRO A 87 -1.17 -24.79 -5.77
CA PRO A 87 -1.16 -25.57 -4.51
C PRO A 87 0.24 -25.74 -3.89
N VAL A 88 1.28 -25.30 -4.59
CA VAL A 88 2.67 -25.23 -4.10
C VAL A 88 2.81 -23.93 -3.30
N PRO A 89 3.56 -23.87 -2.18
CA PRO A 89 3.76 -22.62 -1.43
C PRO A 89 4.34 -21.56 -2.37
N THR A 90 3.48 -20.67 -2.86
CA THR A 90 3.83 -19.63 -3.84
C THR A 90 4.18 -18.32 -3.15
N THR A 91 3.95 -18.23 -1.83
CA THR A 91 4.29 -17.08 -1.00
C THR A 91 4.68 -17.56 0.40
N ASP A 92 5.94 -17.93 0.57
CA ASP A 92 6.65 -17.84 1.87
C ASP A 92 7.22 -16.41 2.08
N ARG A 93 6.78 -15.46 1.24
CA ARG A 93 7.23 -14.07 1.18
C ARG A 93 6.05 -13.12 1.11
N ILE A 94 6.18 -11.96 1.75
CA ILE A 94 5.21 -10.87 1.68
C ILE A 94 5.41 -10.15 0.33
N SER A 95 4.37 -10.08 -0.49
CA SER A 95 4.40 -9.33 -1.75
C SER A 95 3.66 -8.01 -1.61
N ILE A 96 4.35 -6.90 -1.89
CA ILE A 96 3.78 -5.56 -1.88
C ILE A 96 3.59 -5.09 -3.32
N LEU A 97 2.36 -4.94 -3.75
CA LEU A 97 2.00 -4.43 -5.07
C LEU A 97 1.81 -2.91 -5.00
N ARG A 98 2.53 -2.18 -5.86
CA ARG A 98 2.51 -0.72 -5.97
C ARG A 98 2.32 -0.28 -7.41
N TYR A 99 1.87 0.97 -7.59
CA TYR A 99 1.83 1.56 -8.92
C TYR A 99 3.25 1.76 -9.45
N GLY A 100 3.48 1.35 -10.69
CA GLY A 100 4.60 1.77 -11.50
C GLY A 100 4.18 1.88 -12.95
N ASP A 101 4.80 2.79 -13.71
CA ASP A 101 4.47 3.01 -15.11
C ASP A 101 4.77 1.78 -16.00
N GLU A 102 5.71 0.94 -15.54
CA GLU A 102 6.08 -0.32 -16.18
C GLU A 102 6.05 -1.48 -15.16
N PRO A 103 5.68 -2.70 -15.58
CA PRO A 103 5.78 -3.89 -14.72
C PRO A 103 7.23 -4.15 -14.29
N GLN A 104 7.49 -4.19 -12.99
CA GLN A 104 8.82 -4.45 -12.45
C GLN A 104 8.74 -5.24 -11.15
N ASN A 105 9.64 -6.22 -10.97
CA ASN A 105 9.76 -6.99 -9.73
C ASN A 105 11.08 -6.65 -9.04
N MET A 106 10.99 -6.15 -7.81
CA MET A 106 12.13 -5.89 -6.94
C MET A 106 12.13 -6.90 -5.79
N THR A 107 12.96 -7.93 -5.94
CA THR A 107 13.25 -8.88 -4.85
C THR A 107 14.29 -8.26 -3.93
N THR A 108 13.92 -8.05 -2.66
CA THR A 108 14.83 -7.51 -1.65
C THR A 108 15.40 -8.67 -0.81
N PRO A 109 16.69 -8.63 -0.40
CA PRO A 109 17.20 -9.55 0.62
C PRO A 109 16.36 -9.40 1.90
N GLY A 110 15.68 -10.47 2.32
CA GLY A 110 14.66 -10.44 3.38
C GLY A 110 13.45 -11.29 2.97
N GLU A 111 12.28 -11.09 3.58
CA GLU A 111 11.02 -11.84 3.29
C GLU A 111 10.02 -11.04 2.45
N VAL A 112 10.40 -9.86 1.94
CA VAL A 112 9.49 -8.94 1.26
C VAL A 112 9.90 -8.71 -0.19
N ASP A 113 8.95 -8.88 -1.10
CA ASP A 113 9.10 -8.56 -2.51
C ASP A 113 8.20 -7.36 -2.85
N THR A 114 8.69 -6.46 -3.70
CA THR A 114 7.89 -5.34 -4.22
C THR A 114 7.65 -5.52 -5.70
N VAL A 115 6.38 -5.43 -6.09
CA VAL A 115 5.91 -5.62 -7.45
C VAL A 115 5.26 -4.32 -7.92
N PHE A 116 5.80 -3.73 -8.98
CA PHE A 116 5.25 -2.54 -9.61
C PHE A 116 4.39 -2.95 -10.80
N TYR A 117 3.18 -2.37 -10.91
CA TYR A 117 2.26 -2.67 -12.00
C TYR A 117 1.41 -1.46 -12.39
N PRO A 118 1.15 -1.21 -13.69
CA PRO A 118 0.43 -0.02 -14.16
C PRO A 118 -1.10 -0.16 -14.02
N ALA A 119 -1.59 -0.53 -12.84
CA ALA A 119 -3.02 -0.54 -12.54
C ALA A 119 -3.48 0.78 -11.92
N SER A 120 -4.57 1.35 -12.44
CA SER A 120 -5.16 2.60 -11.90
C SER A 120 -5.56 2.48 -10.43
N LEU A 121 -5.99 1.30 -10.00
CA LEU A 121 -6.28 0.99 -8.61
C LEU A 121 -5.04 1.20 -7.71
N LEU A 122 -3.85 0.78 -8.19
CA LEU A 122 -2.61 0.86 -7.42
C LEU A 122 -2.09 2.30 -7.22
N ARG A 123 -2.63 3.28 -7.96
CA ARG A 123 -2.37 4.70 -7.69
C ARG A 123 -3.00 5.16 -6.38
N LYS A 124 -4.03 4.45 -5.92
CA LYS A 124 -4.82 4.79 -4.72
C LYS A 124 -4.59 3.83 -3.56
N VAL A 125 -4.32 2.57 -3.87
CA VAL A 125 -4.04 1.53 -2.86
C VAL A 125 -2.71 0.83 -3.12
N SER A 126 -1.99 0.48 -2.06
CA SER A 126 -0.94 -0.54 -2.11
C SER A 126 -1.52 -1.84 -1.58
N LEU A 127 -1.45 -2.91 -2.36
CA LEU A 127 -1.95 -4.23 -1.95
C LEU A 127 -0.80 -5.04 -1.36
N VAL A 128 -1.03 -5.68 -0.23
CA VAL A 128 -0.06 -6.60 0.39
C VAL A 128 -0.67 -7.98 0.40
N ASP A 129 -0.04 -8.90 -0.33
CA ASP A 129 -0.30 -10.33 -0.20
C ASP A 129 0.64 -10.90 0.86
N THR A 130 0.06 -11.46 1.94
CA THR A 130 0.85 -12.09 3.00
C THR A 130 0.85 -13.60 2.84
N PRO A 131 1.92 -14.30 3.26
CA PRO A 131 1.92 -15.75 3.39
C PRO A 131 0.70 -16.24 4.16
N GLY A 132 0.27 -17.47 3.86
CA GLY A 132 -0.77 -18.11 4.65
C GLY A 132 -0.34 -18.20 6.11
N LEU A 133 -1.25 -18.00 7.06
CA LEU A 133 -0.95 -18.04 8.50
C LEU A 133 -0.20 -19.33 8.90
N GLU A 134 -0.42 -20.43 8.20
CA GLU A 134 0.19 -21.76 8.44
C GLU A 134 1.59 -21.93 7.81
N SER A 135 2.02 -21.03 6.90
CA SER A 135 3.36 -21.02 6.30
C SER A 135 4.40 -20.44 7.28
N VAL A 136 4.01 -19.44 8.08
CA VAL A 136 4.87 -18.79 9.08
C VAL A 136 5.25 -19.71 10.26
N PHE A 137 4.50 -20.79 10.50
CA PHE A 137 4.73 -21.72 11.62
C PHE A 137 5.55 -22.96 11.25
N LYS A 138 6.11 -23.06 10.03
CA LYS A 138 6.93 -24.22 9.65
C LYS A 138 8.39 -24.17 10.13
N GLU A 139 8.85 -23.05 10.67
CA GLU A 139 10.19 -22.92 11.25
C GLU A 139 10.19 -22.97 12.79
N HIS A 140 9.65 -24.03 13.41
CA HIS A 140 9.93 -24.38 14.81
C HIS A 140 9.96 -25.89 15.03
#